data_AF-A0A359D820-F1
#
_entry.id   AF-A0A359D820-F1
#
_cell.length_a   1.000
_cell.length_b   1.000
_cell.length_c   1.000
_cell.angle_alpha   90.00
_cell.angle_beta   90.00
_cell.angle_gamma   90.00
#
_symmetry.space_group_name_H-M   'P 1'
#
loop_
_entity.id
_entity.type
_entity.pdbx_description
1 polymer ?
#
loop_
_entity_poly.entity_id
_entity_poly.type
_entity_poly.pdbx_seq_one_letter_code
_entity_poly.pdbx_strand_id
1 'polypeptide(L)'
;MPAAAPHLSGQVLEHMCQVPAIVRRKQVDLNAWYEANTREVQVKVKKPRTRKPKTKQVQAATNALRLGSLNELIAPIEPSMNC
;
A
#
# COMPACT_ATOMS: atom_id res chain seq x y z
N MET A 1 2.22 -6.56 30.89
CA MET A 1 2.48 -6.42 29.45
C MET A 1 2.18 -7.76 28.79
N PRO A 2 1.34 -7.85 27.75
CA PRO A 2 1.19 -9.10 27.00
C PRO A 2 2.53 -9.45 26.34
N ALA A 3 2.92 -10.71 26.40
CA ALA A 3 4.15 -11.20 25.79
C ALA A 3 4.12 -10.93 24.28
N ALA A 4 5.19 -10.33 23.75
CA ALA A 4 5.33 -10.08 22.32
C ALA A 4 5.20 -11.40 21.55
N ALA A 5 4.40 -11.41 20.48
CA ALA A 5 4.26 -12.58 19.64
C ALA A 5 5.63 -13.04 19.13
N PRO A 6 5.87 -14.36 19.01
CA PRO A 6 7.13 -14.88 18.51
C PRO A 6 7.43 -14.28 17.13
N HIS A 7 8.63 -13.76 16.97
CA HIS A 7 9.05 -13.08 15.76
C HIS A 7 9.34 -14.18 14.75
N LEU A 8 8.75 -14.09 13.56
CA LEU A 8 8.99 -15.09 12.52
C LEU A 8 10.46 -15.00 12.09
N SER A 9 11.11 -16.17 11.92
CA SER A 9 12.49 -16.22 11.42
C SER A 9 12.61 -15.56 10.04
N GLY A 10 13.80 -15.04 9.71
CA GLY A 10 14.06 -14.36 8.44
C GLY A 10 13.71 -15.22 7.21
N GLN A 11 14.04 -16.51 7.24
CA GLN A 11 13.73 -17.46 6.18
C GLN A 11 12.21 -17.64 5.96
N VAL A 12 11.43 -17.64 7.04
CA VAL A 12 9.96 -17.68 6.94
C VAL A 12 9.47 -16.39 6.28
N LEU A 13 10.04 -15.23 6.64
CA LEU A 13 9.63 -13.95 6.07
C LEU A 13 9.92 -13.88 4.56
N GLU A 14 11.10 -14.33 4.13
CA GLU A 14 11.46 -14.41 2.70
C GLU A 14 10.48 -15.28 1.91
N HIS A 15 10.13 -16.45 2.44
CA HIS A 15 9.13 -17.33 1.83
C HIS A 15 7.73 -16.68 1.79
N MET A 16 7.33 -15.94 2.83
CA MET A 16 6.05 -15.22 2.85
C MET A 16 6.00 -14.08 1.82
N CYS A 17 7.14 -13.45 1.53
CA CYS A 17 7.27 -12.40 0.51
C CYS A 17 7.21 -12.96 -0.92
N GLN A 18 7.83 -14.13 -1.16
CA GLN A 18 7.86 -14.74 -2.49
C GLN A 18 6.53 -15.39 -2.88
N VAL A 19 5.86 -16.04 -1.93
CA VAL A 19 4.65 -16.81 -2.22
C VAL A 19 3.41 -16.01 -1.79
N PRO A 20 2.41 -15.78 -2.66
CA PRO A 20 1.20 -15.07 -2.27
C PRO A 20 0.46 -15.75 -1.11
N ALA A 21 -0.18 -14.95 -0.24
CA ALA A 21 -0.87 -15.46 0.94
C ALA A 21 -2.01 -16.45 0.59
N ILE A 22 -2.66 -16.29 -0.57
CA ILE A 22 -3.70 -17.20 -1.03
C ILE A 22 -3.17 -18.61 -1.30
N VAL A 23 -1.97 -18.71 -1.87
CA VAL A 23 -1.28 -19.99 -2.10
C VAL A 23 -0.89 -20.61 -0.77
N ARG A 24 -0.24 -19.82 0.11
CA ARG A 24 0.24 -20.32 1.40
C ARG A 24 -0.88 -20.78 2.34
N ARG A 25 -2.01 -20.06 2.37
CA ARG A 25 -3.11 -20.33 3.33
C ARG A 25 -4.19 -21.25 2.79
N LYS A 26 -4.48 -21.19 1.49
CA LYS A 26 -5.60 -21.92 0.88
C LYS A 26 -5.15 -23.01 -0.10
N GLN A 27 -3.84 -23.18 -0.30
CA GLN A 27 -3.25 -24.17 -1.22
C GLN A 27 -3.86 -24.06 -2.63
N VAL A 28 -4.08 -22.81 -3.07
CA VAL A 28 -4.63 -22.50 -4.39
C VAL A 28 -3.53 -22.52 -5.43
N ASP A 29 -3.78 -23.20 -6.55
CA ASP A 29 -2.95 -23.05 -7.75
C ASP A 29 -3.16 -21.65 -8.35
N LEU A 30 -2.05 -20.90 -8.48
CA LEU A 30 -2.06 -19.55 -9.02
C LEU A 30 -2.52 -19.51 -10.46
N ASN A 31 -2.16 -20.53 -11.25
CA ASN A 31 -2.46 -20.54 -12.66
C ASN A 31 -3.97 -20.69 -12.87
N ALA A 32 -4.58 -21.70 -12.23
CA ALA A 32 -6.03 -21.86 -12.22
C ALA A 32 -6.76 -20.63 -11.64
N TRP A 33 -6.23 -20.02 -10.58
CA TRP A 33 -6.83 -18.80 -10.02
C TRP A 33 -6.78 -17.63 -10.99
N TYR A 34 -5.66 -17.44 -11.69
CA TYR A 34 -5.50 -16.37 -12.68
C TYR A 34 -6.49 -16.51 -13.83
N GLU A 35 -6.60 -17.71 -14.41
CA GLU A 35 -7.55 -18.00 -15.50
C GLU A 35 -9.01 -17.78 -15.08
N ALA A 36 -9.36 -18.17 -13.84
CA ALA A 36 -10.72 -18.01 -13.33
C ALA A 36 -11.10 -16.55 -13.01
N ASN A 37 -10.12 -15.72 -12.64
CA ASN A 37 -10.37 -14.36 -12.13
C ASN A 37 -10.01 -13.25 -13.12
N THR A 38 -9.15 -13.53 -14.09
CA THR A 38 -8.77 -12.58 -15.12
C THR A 38 -9.70 -12.71 -16.29
N ARG A 39 -10.39 -11.63 -16.65
CA ARG A 39 -11.16 -11.54 -17.89
C ARG A 39 -10.44 -10.58 -18.82
N GLU A 40 -10.32 -10.95 -20.08
CA GLU A 40 -9.80 -10.05 -21.10
C GLU A 40 -10.73 -8.84 -21.19
N VAL A 41 -10.26 -7.71 -20.69
CA VAL A 41 -10.96 -6.43 -20.83
C VAL A 41 -10.79 -6.03 -22.29
N GLN A 42 -11.84 -6.21 -23.08
CA GLN A 42 -11.85 -5.63 -24.42
C GLN A 42 -11.62 -4.13 -24.29
N VAL A 43 -10.49 -3.66 -24.83
CA VAL A 43 -10.11 -2.26 -24.84
C VAL A 43 -11.13 -1.55 -25.73
N LYS A 44 -12.23 -1.08 -25.14
CA LYS A 44 -13.14 -0.16 -25.82
C LYS A 44 -12.32 1.07 -26.15
N VAL A 45 -12.01 1.25 -27.43
CA VAL A 45 -11.41 2.46 -27.98
C VAL A 45 -12.30 3.63 -27.55
N LYS A 46 -11.89 4.34 -26.49
CA LYS A 46 -12.61 5.51 -26.01
C LYS A 46 -12.46 6.58 -27.07
N LYS A 47 -13.57 6.96 -27.71
CA LYS A 47 -13.59 8.08 -28.66
C LYS A 47 -12.98 9.32 -27.98
N PRO A 48 -12.10 10.08 -28.66
CA PRO A 48 -11.50 11.26 -28.08
C PRO A 48 -12.59 12.23 -27.62
N ARG A 49 -12.68 12.48 -26.31
CA ARG A 49 -13.62 13.46 -25.76
C ARG A 49 -13.00 14.83 -25.96
N THR A 50 -13.46 15.58 -26.96
CA THR A 50 -13.17 17.00 -27.11
C THR A 50 -13.83 17.76 -25.96
N ARG A 51 -13.08 17.96 -24.87
CA ARG A 51 -13.50 18.86 -23.80
C ARG A 51 -13.13 20.28 -24.24
N LYS A 52 -14.13 21.12 -24.50
CA LYS A 52 -13.91 22.58 -24.53
C LYS A 52 -13.34 22.98 -23.16
N PRO A 53 -12.20 23.69 -23.09
CA PRO A 53 -11.65 24.13 -21.82
C PRO A 53 -12.65 25.10 -21.19
N LYS A 54 -13.30 24.67 -20.11
CA LYS A 54 -14.04 25.57 -19.24
C LYS A 54 -13.03 26.07 -18.24
N THR A 55 -12.65 27.35 -18.34
CA THR A 55 -11.77 28.04 -17.40
C THR A 55 -12.40 27.94 -16.02
N LYS A 56 -11.99 26.94 -15.23
CA LYS A 56 -12.26 26.95 -13.80
C LYS A 56 -11.29 27.98 -13.24
N GLN A 57 -11.83 29.07 -12.71
CA GLN A 57 -11.07 29.91 -11.80
C GLN A 57 -10.55 28.99 -10.69
N VAL A 58 -9.23 28.88 -10.60
CA VAL A 58 -8.56 28.24 -9.48
C VAL A 58 -8.84 29.15 -8.29
N GLN A 59 -9.96 28.91 -7.59
CA GLN A 59 -10.02 29.30 -6.19
C GLN A 59 -8.95 28.44 -5.53
N ALA A 60 -7.78 29.06 -5.31
CA ALA A 60 -6.72 28.49 -4.53
C ALA A 60 -7.35 28.08 -3.19
N ALA A 61 -7.52 26.77 -3.02
CA ALA A 61 -7.98 26.23 -1.75
C ALA A 61 -6.93 26.66 -0.72
N THR A 62 -7.35 27.49 0.23
CA THR A 62 -6.53 27.99 1.34
C THR A 62 -6.13 26.90 2.33
N ASN A 63 -6.41 25.63 2.03
CA ASN A 63 -5.87 24.48 2.75
C ASN A 63 -4.52 24.09 2.14
N ALA A 64 -3.54 25.01 2.20
CA ALA A 64 -2.15 24.62 2.14
C ALA A 64 -1.90 23.69 3.33
N LEU A 65 -1.71 22.39 3.07
CA LEU A 65 -1.32 21.42 4.08
C LEU A 65 -0.06 21.97 4.76
N ARG A 66 -0.20 22.36 6.03
CA ARG A 66 0.91 22.82 6.86
C ARG A 66 1.75 21.58 7.18
N LEU A 67 2.92 21.49 6.56
CA LEU A 67 3.91 20.49 6.93
C LEU A 67 4.41 20.85 8.33
N GLY A 68 4.06 20.03 9.33
CA GLY A 68 4.59 20.15 10.70
C GLY A 68 6.07 19.79 10.77
N SER A 69 6.73 20.14 11.87
CA SER A 69 8.16 19.83 12.08
C SER A 69 8.37 18.32 12.25
N LEU A 70 9.43 17.77 11.65
CA LEU A 70 9.79 16.36 11.84
C LEU A 70 10.02 16.00 13.32
N ASN A 71 10.46 16.96 14.13
CA ASN A 71 10.66 16.78 15.57
C ASN A 71 9.36 16.49 16.33
N GLU A 72 8.20 16.86 15.79
CA GLU A 72 6.88 16.52 16.38
C GLU A 72 6.49 15.06 16.14
N LEU A 73 7.09 14.41 15.12
CA LEU A 73 6.83 13.02 14.74
C LEU A 73 7.83 12.05 15.39
N ILE A 74 9.01 12.53 15.76
CA ILE A 74 10.03 11.71 16.40
C ILE A 74 9.71 11.64 17.90
N ALA A 75 9.31 10.46 18.37
CA ALA A 75 9.15 10.23 19.81
C ALA A 75 10.50 10.48 20.53
N PRO A 76 10.48 11.04 21.76
CA PRO A 76 11.70 11.21 22.54
C PRO A 76 12.45 9.88 22.63
N ILE A 77 13.71 9.90 22.22
CA ILE A 77 14.62 8.78 22.47
C ILE A 77 14.98 8.91 23.94
N GLU A 78 14.26 8.17 24.81
CA GLU A 78 14.76 7.90 26.15
C GLU A 78 16.10 7.17 25.98
N PRO A 79 17.24 7.77 26.38
CA PRO A 79 18.46 7.00 26.49
C PRO A 79 18.17 5.91 27.51
N SER A 80 18.22 4.66 27.08
CA SER A 80 18.24 3.52 27.99
C SER A 80 19.26 3.84 29.06
N MET A 81 18.81 3.99 30.31
CA MET A 81 19.67 4.20 31.47
C MET A 81 20.63 3.00 31.53
N ASN A 82 21.82 3.18 30.96
CA ASN A 82 22.96 2.32 31.18
C ASN A 82 23.58 2.76 32.50
N CYS A 83 23.42 1.92 33.53
CA CYS A 83 24.31 1.67 34.67
C CYS A 83 23.58 0.71 35.61
#